data_AF-A0A7D7BYJ4-F1
#
_entry.id   AF-A0A7D7BYJ4-F1
#
_cell.length_a   1.000
_cell.length_b   1.000
_cell.length_c   1.000
_cell.angle_alpha   90.00
_cell.angle_beta   90.00
_cell.angle_gamma   90.00
#
_symmetry.space_group_name_H-M   'P 1'
#
loop_
_entity.id
_entity.type
_entity.pdbx_description
1 polymer ?
#
loop_
_entity_poly.entity_id
_entity_poly.type
_entity_poly.pdbx_seq_one_letter_code
_entity_poly.pdbx_strand_id
1 'polypeptide(L)'
;MRYKNSNIRKCLNTKTIALCAAFFLYCLLPLKGICQTGESTVDALVEMGFENVGWTEDGNERVYVLQNSAYRLQGVGIGKAVDVIQKMGLPEEKSCRIIVLDNNVPQISLYYHPIKGDSVLQAERDDWNVSYELGDTWKNARKIKLKNSSLFKIDVLVYPQLAFKNLVITQIYQVLFDLSPAIEVSLWKGMKLTAQLKIPVYNDGYGRFEDKVHPGHITISQRFRLPYNVFGKVTVGCFSADQYGVDAEFYRPFKDERFSLMARIGYTGMGYWSGFRYVYDPSTALVTWSLGGSFYWPQFNTQFNLKAEQYLLKEKGVKFEMIRHFRYCSIGFYAMKAEHAKMNGGFRFQVALPPYKYKRKGYIPRVNTSANMGIVYNAGNERYYYRQYKAEVSDNIMEENSFNPYFIKSELLNF
;
A
#
# COMPACT_ATOMS: atom_id res chain seq x y z
N MET A 1 65.59 -35.40 -59.80
CA MET A 1 64.20 -35.90 -59.62
C MET A 1 63.71 -35.50 -58.22
N ARG A 2 62.59 -34.77 -58.16
CA ARG A 2 62.04 -34.17 -56.92
C ARG A 2 61.34 -35.23 -56.05
N TYR A 3 61.81 -35.43 -54.82
CA TYR A 3 61.08 -36.15 -53.77
C TYR A 3 59.91 -35.28 -53.29
N LYS A 4 58.66 -35.69 -53.58
CA LYS A 4 57.45 -35.04 -53.06
C LYS A 4 57.20 -35.51 -51.63
N ASN A 5 57.36 -34.58 -50.69
CA ASN A 5 57.23 -34.78 -49.25
C ASN A 5 55.75 -35.02 -48.86
N SER A 6 55.36 -36.27 -48.58
CA SER A 6 53.96 -36.67 -48.32
C SER A 6 53.45 -36.29 -46.92
N ASN A 7 54.33 -35.88 -46.01
CA ASN A 7 53.98 -35.59 -44.61
C ASN A 7 53.25 -34.25 -44.41
N ILE A 8 53.38 -33.29 -45.32
CA ILE A 8 52.72 -31.97 -45.20
C ILE A 8 51.20 -32.09 -45.45
N ARG A 9 50.77 -32.93 -46.40
CA ARG A 9 49.34 -33.15 -46.68
C ARG A 9 48.60 -33.86 -45.54
N LYS A 10 49.26 -34.80 -44.85
CA LYS A 10 48.67 -35.50 -43.69
C LYS A 10 48.43 -34.54 -42.51
N CYS A 11 49.37 -33.63 -42.24
CA CYS A 11 49.26 -32.66 -41.14
C CYS A 11 48.18 -31.60 -41.37
N LEU A 12 47.98 -31.16 -42.62
CA LEU A 12 46.89 -30.25 -42.99
C LEU A 12 45.51 -30.92 -42.86
N ASN A 13 45.36 -32.16 -43.30
CA ASN A 13 44.09 -32.89 -43.17
C ASN A 13 43.73 -33.15 -41.70
N THR A 14 44.69 -33.51 -40.83
CA THR A 14 44.41 -33.72 -39.40
C THR A 14 44.05 -32.42 -38.68
N LYS A 15 44.65 -31.28 -39.02
CA LYS A 15 44.24 -29.98 -38.47
C LYS A 15 42.82 -29.60 -38.88
N THR A 16 42.43 -29.89 -40.13
CA THR A 16 41.09 -29.57 -40.65
C THR A 16 40.03 -30.46 -40.00
N ILE A 17 40.32 -31.75 -39.82
CA ILE A 17 39.43 -32.69 -39.12
C ILE A 17 39.29 -32.33 -37.63
N ALA A 18 40.39 -31.92 -36.97
CA ALA A 18 40.34 -31.45 -35.59
C ALA A 18 39.52 -30.16 -35.43
N LEU A 19 39.60 -29.23 -36.40
CA LEU A 19 38.80 -28.01 -36.41
C LEU A 19 37.31 -28.31 -36.60
N CYS A 20 36.96 -29.22 -37.52
CA CYS A 20 35.58 -29.66 -37.73
C CYS A 20 35.03 -30.42 -36.53
N ALA A 21 35.83 -31.27 -35.88
CA ALA A 21 35.43 -31.97 -34.67
C ALA A 21 35.23 -31.00 -33.49
N ALA A 22 36.08 -30.00 -33.34
CA ALA A 22 35.91 -28.95 -32.34
C ALA A 22 34.66 -28.09 -32.59
N PHE A 23 34.34 -27.81 -33.86
CA PHE A 23 33.11 -27.09 -34.24
C PHE A 23 31.85 -27.94 -33.96
N PHE A 24 31.89 -29.24 -34.27
CA PHE A 24 30.80 -30.17 -33.97
C PHE A 24 30.58 -30.35 -32.46
N LEU A 25 31.67 -30.40 -31.67
CA LEU A 25 31.62 -30.41 -30.20
C LEU A 25 31.09 -29.09 -29.62
N TYR A 26 31.36 -27.95 -30.27
CA TYR A 26 30.79 -26.65 -29.90
C TYR A 26 29.28 -26.58 -30.21
N CYS A 27 28.82 -27.24 -31.28
CA CYS A 27 27.39 -27.39 -31.58
C CYS A 27 26.67 -28.40 -30.68
N LEU A 28 27.40 -29.33 -30.06
CA LEU A 28 26.89 -30.31 -29.08
C LEU A 28 26.93 -29.80 -27.64
N LEU A 29 27.54 -28.64 -27.37
CA LEU A 29 27.25 -27.93 -26.15
C LEU A 29 25.75 -27.60 -26.20
N PRO A 30 24.94 -28.07 -25.25
CA PRO A 30 23.60 -27.56 -25.14
C PRO A 30 23.76 -26.07 -24.95
N LEU A 31 23.42 -25.28 -25.99
CA LEU A 31 22.89 -23.95 -25.79
C LEU A 31 21.76 -24.19 -24.81
N LYS A 32 22.06 -24.05 -23.52
CA LYS A 32 21.04 -23.78 -22.53
C LYS A 32 20.39 -22.54 -23.09
N GLY A 33 19.27 -22.73 -23.79
CA GLY A 33 18.31 -21.67 -24.01
C GLY A 33 18.22 -20.96 -22.68
N ILE A 34 18.38 -19.65 -22.70
CA ILE A 34 18.29 -18.81 -21.52
C ILE A 34 16.90 -19.10 -20.94
N CYS A 35 16.82 -20.10 -20.08
CA CYS A 35 15.68 -20.35 -19.24
C CYS A 35 15.67 -19.09 -18.39
N GLN A 36 14.78 -18.17 -18.73
CA GLN A 36 14.64 -16.89 -18.04
C GLN A 36 14.35 -17.21 -16.58
N THR A 37 15.40 -17.21 -15.77
CA THR A 37 15.28 -17.41 -14.35
C THR A 37 14.60 -16.17 -13.79
N GLY A 38 13.61 -16.36 -12.92
CA GLY A 38 12.92 -15.24 -12.27
C GLY A 38 13.85 -14.35 -11.44
N GLU A 39 15.06 -14.83 -11.17
CA GLU A 39 16.11 -14.12 -10.44
C GLU A 39 16.51 -12.79 -11.09
N SER A 40 16.68 -12.79 -12.41
CA SER A 40 17.03 -11.56 -13.15
C SER A 40 15.92 -10.50 -13.06
N THR A 41 14.66 -10.93 -13.10
CA THR A 41 13.49 -10.08 -12.89
C THR A 41 13.45 -9.53 -11.47
N VAL A 42 13.76 -10.35 -10.46
CA VAL A 42 13.85 -9.90 -9.06
C VAL A 42 14.94 -8.84 -8.88
N ASP A 43 16.11 -9.03 -9.48
CA ASP A 43 17.19 -8.04 -9.41
C ASP A 43 16.80 -6.71 -10.06
N ALA A 44 16.13 -6.75 -11.22
CA ALA A 44 15.61 -5.56 -11.89
C ALA A 44 14.58 -4.81 -11.01
N LEU A 45 13.64 -5.54 -10.38
CA LEU A 45 12.66 -4.94 -9.47
C LEU A 45 13.33 -4.32 -8.23
N VAL A 46 14.32 -5.00 -7.65
CA VAL A 46 15.10 -4.45 -6.52
C VAL A 46 15.86 -3.19 -6.95
N GLU A 47 16.44 -3.18 -8.15
CA GLU A 47 17.14 -2.01 -8.70
C GLU A 47 16.19 -0.82 -8.91
N MET A 48 14.94 -1.07 -9.29
CA MET A 48 13.90 -0.05 -9.38
C MET A 48 13.48 0.52 -8.01
N GLY A 49 13.84 -0.15 -6.92
CA GLY A 49 13.61 0.28 -5.55
C GLY A 49 12.49 -0.47 -4.83
N PHE A 50 11.90 -1.51 -5.44
CA PHE A 50 10.93 -2.37 -4.74
C PHE A 50 11.60 -3.08 -3.57
N GLU A 51 10.84 -3.28 -2.50
CA GLU A 51 11.30 -3.98 -1.30
C GLU A 51 10.59 -5.33 -1.18
N ASN A 52 11.13 -6.22 -0.34
CA ASN A 52 10.55 -7.54 -0.07
C ASN A 52 10.26 -8.34 -1.36
N VAL A 53 11.24 -8.36 -2.28
CA VAL A 53 11.07 -8.93 -3.62
C VAL A 53 11.57 -10.38 -3.64
N GLY A 54 10.80 -11.30 -4.19
CA GLY A 54 11.23 -12.68 -4.39
C GLY A 54 10.44 -13.37 -5.48
N TRP A 55 10.85 -14.59 -5.81
CA TRP A 55 10.14 -15.41 -6.77
C TRP A 55 10.20 -16.89 -6.40
N THR A 56 9.26 -17.66 -6.94
CA THR A 56 9.26 -19.12 -6.94
C THR A 56 8.51 -19.62 -8.16
N GLU A 57 8.73 -20.87 -8.53
CA GLU A 57 8.08 -21.49 -9.68
C GLU A 57 7.85 -22.96 -9.39
N ASP A 58 6.65 -23.44 -9.70
CA ASP A 58 6.33 -24.86 -9.73
C ASP A 58 5.99 -25.34 -11.15
N GLY A 59 5.40 -26.52 -11.28
CA GLY A 59 5.02 -27.08 -12.59
C GLY A 59 3.96 -26.25 -13.34
N ASN A 60 3.14 -25.48 -12.62
CA ASN A 60 1.92 -24.86 -13.15
C ASN A 60 1.95 -23.32 -13.12
N GLU A 61 2.66 -22.73 -12.17
CA GLU A 61 2.63 -21.29 -11.91
C GLU A 61 4.00 -20.74 -11.48
N ARG A 62 4.37 -19.58 -12.04
CA ARG A 62 5.47 -18.75 -11.57
C ARG A 62 4.92 -17.61 -10.72
N VAL A 63 5.41 -17.47 -9.50
CA VAL A 63 4.95 -16.46 -8.55
C VAL A 63 6.07 -15.48 -8.24
N TYR A 64 5.80 -14.19 -8.43
CA TYR A 64 6.60 -13.09 -7.92
C TYR A 64 5.94 -12.51 -6.67
N VAL A 65 6.75 -12.13 -5.69
CA VAL A 65 6.32 -11.42 -4.49
C VAL A 65 7.04 -10.09 -4.48
N LEU A 66 6.35 -8.99 -4.24
CA LEU A 66 6.96 -7.66 -4.17
C LEU A 66 6.18 -6.72 -3.25
N GLN A 67 6.88 -5.74 -2.68
CA GLN A 67 6.30 -4.60 -1.98
C GLN A 67 6.65 -3.32 -2.74
N ASN A 68 5.63 -2.57 -3.16
CA ASN A 68 5.86 -1.26 -3.74
C ASN A 68 6.25 -0.25 -2.65
N SER A 69 7.53 0.10 -2.67
CA SER A 69 8.11 1.13 -1.82
C SER A 69 8.78 2.22 -2.64
N ALA A 70 8.81 2.13 -3.97
CA ALA A 70 9.49 3.08 -4.85
C ALA A 70 8.55 4.13 -5.45
N TYR A 71 7.26 3.80 -5.57
CA TYR A 71 6.26 4.65 -6.18
C TYR A 71 5.19 5.01 -5.16
N ARG A 72 4.81 6.29 -5.14
CA ARG A 72 3.81 6.83 -4.21
C ARG A 72 2.44 6.17 -4.36
N LEU A 73 2.05 5.92 -5.60
CA LEU A 73 0.75 5.36 -5.96
C LEU A 73 0.90 3.88 -6.24
N GLN A 74 0.10 3.05 -5.55
CA GLN A 74 0.17 1.59 -5.68
C GLN A 74 -0.10 1.13 -7.12
N GLY A 75 -1.12 1.67 -7.79
CA GLY A 75 -1.43 1.35 -9.19
C GLY A 75 -0.26 1.62 -10.14
N VAL A 76 0.43 2.75 -10.00
CA VAL A 76 1.61 3.08 -10.82
C VAL A 76 2.78 2.14 -10.54
N GLY A 77 3.06 1.86 -9.26
CA GLY A 77 4.13 0.93 -8.89
C GLY A 77 3.87 -0.48 -9.41
N ILE A 78 2.67 -1.00 -9.20
CA ILE A 78 2.25 -2.32 -9.68
C ILE A 78 2.31 -2.39 -11.21
N GLY A 79 1.79 -1.38 -11.92
CA GLY A 79 1.87 -1.31 -13.38
C GLY A 79 3.30 -1.29 -13.91
N LYS A 80 4.24 -0.64 -13.21
CA LYS A 80 5.67 -0.68 -13.57
C LYS A 80 6.32 -2.04 -13.28
N ALA A 81 5.89 -2.74 -12.23
CA ALA A 81 6.34 -4.10 -11.98
C ALA A 81 5.85 -5.07 -13.06
N VAL A 82 4.58 -4.94 -13.48
CA VAL A 82 4.00 -5.71 -14.59
C VAL A 82 4.81 -5.50 -15.88
N ASP A 83 5.10 -4.25 -16.27
CA ASP A 83 5.92 -3.96 -17.47
C ASP A 83 7.26 -4.68 -17.45
N VAL A 84 7.94 -4.66 -16.30
CA VAL A 84 9.28 -5.24 -16.15
C VAL A 84 9.20 -6.76 -16.21
N ILE A 85 8.21 -7.37 -15.55
CA ILE A 85 8.01 -8.82 -15.59
C ILE A 85 7.69 -9.27 -17.02
N GLN A 86 6.81 -8.56 -17.73
CA GLN A 86 6.49 -8.83 -19.14
C GLN A 86 7.72 -8.68 -20.05
N LYS A 87 8.49 -7.60 -19.88
CA LYS A 87 9.70 -7.34 -20.65
C LYS A 87 10.81 -8.37 -20.41
N MET A 88 10.96 -8.82 -19.17
CA MET A 88 11.93 -9.86 -18.80
C MET A 88 11.48 -11.26 -19.22
N GLY A 89 10.19 -11.40 -19.50
CA GLY A 89 9.55 -12.57 -20.12
C GLY A 89 8.69 -13.38 -19.15
N LEU A 90 7.50 -13.73 -19.64
CA LEU A 90 6.52 -14.56 -18.93
C LEU A 90 6.83 -16.04 -19.17
N PRO A 91 6.49 -16.93 -18.22
CA PRO A 91 6.73 -18.35 -18.41
C PRO A 91 5.88 -18.91 -19.55
N GLU A 92 6.48 -19.72 -20.41
CA GLU A 92 5.76 -20.42 -21.49
C GLU A 92 4.86 -21.50 -20.90
N GLU A 93 3.60 -21.57 -21.38
CA GLU A 93 2.58 -22.54 -20.97
C GLU A 93 2.17 -22.56 -19.48
N LYS A 94 2.79 -21.73 -18.63
CA LYS A 94 2.45 -21.60 -17.21
C LYS A 94 1.76 -20.28 -16.92
N SER A 95 0.98 -20.29 -15.84
CA SER A 95 0.43 -19.05 -15.30
C SER A 95 1.48 -18.23 -14.56
N CYS A 96 1.27 -16.92 -14.50
CA CYS A 96 2.13 -16.04 -13.73
C CYS A 96 1.31 -15.26 -12.71
N ARG A 97 1.80 -15.19 -11.47
CA ARG A 97 1.16 -14.43 -10.40
C ARG A 97 2.12 -13.44 -9.78
N ILE A 98 1.62 -12.26 -9.48
CA ILE A 98 2.32 -11.24 -8.68
C ILE A 98 1.55 -11.07 -7.39
N ILE A 99 2.20 -11.29 -6.25
CA ILE A 99 1.64 -11.06 -4.93
C ILE A 99 2.20 -9.74 -4.40
N VAL A 100 1.31 -8.79 -4.18
CA VAL A 100 1.68 -7.46 -3.69
C VAL A 100 1.55 -7.44 -2.17
N LEU A 101 2.65 -7.09 -1.50
CA LEU A 101 2.71 -6.94 -0.05
C LEU A 101 2.56 -5.47 0.35
N ASP A 102 2.00 -5.25 1.52
CA ASP A 102 2.13 -4.03 2.31
C ASP A 102 2.62 -4.39 3.71
N ASN A 103 3.71 -3.76 4.14
CA ASN A 103 4.43 -4.09 5.36
C ASN A 103 4.62 -5.63 5.58
N ASN A 104 5.10 -6.33 4.56
CA ASN A 104 5.25 -7.80 4.53
C ASN A 104 3.95 -8.62 4.67
N VAL A 105 2.77 -8.00 4.63
CA VAL A 105 1.45 -8.66 4.64
C VAL A 105 0.88 -8.64 3.22
N PRO A 106 0.47 -9.79 2.65
CA PRO A 106 -0.06 -9.84 1.29
C PRO A 106 -1.43 -9.16 1.20
N GLN A 107 -1.58 -8.20 0.29
CA GLN A 107 -2.80 -7.42 0.10
C GLN A 107 -3.65 -7.97 -1.05
N ILE A 108 -3.07 -8.03 -2.25
CA ILE A 108 -3.72 -8.49 -3.48
C ILE A 108 -2.79 -9.39 -4.27
N SER A 109 -3.35 -10.10 -5.24
CA SER A 109 -2.57 -10.73 -6.29
C SER A 109 -3.05 -10.32 -7.68
N LEU A 110 -2.12 -10.34 -8.63
CA LEU A 110 -2.39 -10.19 -10.05
C LEU A 110 -2.09 -11.53 -10.70
N TYR A 111 -3.04 -12.08 -11.43
CA TYR A 111 -2.95 -13.38 -12.08
C TYR A 111 -3.04 -13.22 -13.59
N TYR A 112 -2.02 -13.71 -14.29
CA TYR A 112 -1.95 -13.79 -15.74
C TYR A 112 -2.13 -15.24 -16.17
N HIS A 113 -3.09 -15.47 -17.07
CA HIS A 113 -3.28 -16.75 -17.72
C HIS A 113 -2.62 -16.73 -19.10
N PRO A 114 -1.79 -17.73 -19.46
CA PRO A 114 -1.15 -17.77 -20.76
C PRO A 114 -2.20 -17.87 -21.87
N ILE A 115 -2.17 -16.93 -22.81
CA ILE A 115 -3.04 -16.94 -23.98
C ILE A 115 -2.51 -18.01 -24.95
N LYS A 116 -3.32 -19.04 -25.23
CA LYS A 116 -3.00 -20.05 -26.25
C LYS A 116 -3.47 -19.53 -27.62
N GLY A 117 -2.53 -19.24 -28.51
CA GLY A 117 -2.82 -18.85 -29.90
C GLY A 117 -1.60 -19.05 -30.81
N ASP A 118 -1.82 -19.28 -32.11
CA ASP A 118 -0.78 -19.53 -33.11
C ASP A 118 0.10 -18.30 -33.44
N SER A 119 -0.23 -17.13 -32.88
CA SER A 119 0.53 -15.88 -33.01
C SER A 119 1.20 -15.56 -31.67
N VAL A 120 2.42 -15.02 -31.69
CA VAL A 120 3.09 -14.49 -30.48
C VAL A 120 2.33 -13.24 -30.00
N LEU A 121 1.24 -13.44 -29.27
CA LEU A 121 0.51 -12.36 -28.62
C LEU A 121 1.39 -11.80 -27.50
N GLN A 122 1.75 -10.52 -27.61
CA GLN A 122 2.41 -9.81 -26.53
C GLN A 122 1.40 -9.62 -25.41
N ALA A 123 1.72 -10.11 -24.22
CA ALA A 123 0.87 -9.93 -23.05
C ALA A 123 0.69 -8.43 -22.76
N GLU A 124 -0.55 -7.99 -22.60
CA GLU A 124 -0.90 -6.63 -22.25
C GLU A 124 -1.19 -6.51 -20.75
N ARG A 125 -1.29 -5.28 -20.24
CA ARG A 125 -1.70 -5.05 -18.85
C ARG A 125 -3.15 -5.47 -18.60
N ASP A 126 -3.98 -5.51 -19.64
CA ASP A 126 -5.37 -5.96 -19.53
C ASP A 126 -5.49 -7.49 -19.28
N ASP A 127 -4.49 -8.27 -19.64
CA ASP A 127 -4.54 -9.72 -19.44
C ASP A 127 -4.39 -10.14 -17.96
N TRP A 128 -4.00 -9.20 -17.09
CA TRP A 128 -3.86 -9.45 -15.66
C TRP A 128 -5.17 -9.26 -14.93
N ASN A 129 -5.62 -10.33 -14.27
CA ASN A 129 -6.75 -10.29 -13.35
C ASN A 129 -6.27 -9.92 -11.94
N VAL A 130 -6.82 -8.86 -11.36
CA VAL A 130 -6.46 -8.40 -10.02
C VAL A 130 -7.53 -8.90 -9.05
N SER A 131 -7.11 -9.52 -7.95
CA SER A 131 -8.03 -10.05 -6.94
C SER A 131 -7.39 -10.02 -5.56
N TYR A 132 -8.21 -10.03 -4.51
CA TYR A 132 -7.74 -10.32 -3.17
C TYR A 132 -7.23 -11.76 -3.06
N GLU A 133 -7.78 -12.73 -3.80
CA GLU A 133 -7.38 -14.14 -3.71
C GLU A 133 -5.90 -14.35 -4.06
N LEU A 134 -5.16 -15.06 -3.19
CA LEU A 134 -3.71 -15.29 -3.37
C LEU A 134 -3.37 -16.58 -4.12
N GLY A 135 -4.31 -17.50 -4.27
CA GLY A 135 -4.09 -18.83 -4.82
C GLY A 135 -3.37 -19.81 -3.88
N ASP A 136 -3.33 -21.08 -4.26
CA ASP A 136 -2.73 -22.15 -3.43
C ASP A 136 -1.19 -22.05 -3.34
N THR A 137 -0.56 -21.50 -4.37
CA THR A 137 0.90 -21.34 -4.48
C THR A 137 1.47 -20.35 -3.47
N TRP A 138 0.62 -19.51 -2.84
CA TRP A 138 1.03 -18.66 -1.73
C TRP A 138 1.65 -19.44 -0.57
N LYS A 139 1.24 -20.69 -0.34
CA LYS A 139 1.81 -21.56 0.71
C LYS A 139 3.31 -21.81 0.51
N ASN A 140 3.76 -21.83 -0.74
CA ASN A 140 5.16 -21.98 -1.13
C ASN A 140 5.84 -20.61 -1.21
N ALA A 141 5.20 -19.63 -1.84
CA ALA A 141 5.73 -18.27 -1.99
C ALA A 141 6.03 -17.58 -0.65
N ARG A 142 5.27 -17.86 0.42
CA ARG A 142 5.54 -17.30 1.76
C ARG A 142 6.81 -17.82 2.44
N LYS A 143 7.41 -18.90 1.93
CA LYS A 143 8.63 -19.52 2.49
C LYS A 143 9.91 -19.03 1.80
N ILE A 144 9.78 -18.28 0.71
CA ILE A 144 10.93 -17.83 -0.07
C ILE A 144 11.71 -16.76 0.69
N LYS A 145 13.02 -16.69 0.40
CA LYS A 145 13.85 -15.60 0.89
C LYS A 145 13.58 -14.37 0.03
N LEU A 146 13.19 -13.27 0.67
CA LEU A 146 12.94 -11.99 0.01
C LEU A 146 14.22 -11.13 -0.01
N LYS A 147 14.51 -10.51 -1.16
CA LYS A 147 15.56 -9.51 -1.34
C LYS A 147 15.05 -8.12 -0.94
N ASN A 148 16.00 -7.25 -0.59
CA ASN A 148 15.75 -5.86 -0.21
C ASN A 148 14.67 -5.70 0.88
N SER A 149 14.86 -6.38 2.01
CA SER A 149 13.91 -6.36 3.15
C SER A 149 13.53 -4.94 3.56
N SER A 150 12.26 -4.68 3.85
CA SER A 150 11.79 -3.40 4.41
C SER A 150 12.00 -3.30 5.94
N LEU A 151 12.35 -4.41 6.60
CA LEU A 151 12.48 -4.47 8.06
C LEU A 151 13.68 -3.64 8.54
N PHE A 152 13.52 -3.01 9.72
CA PHE A 152 14.48 -2.14 10.39
C PHE A 152 14.92 -0.91 9.59
N LYS A 153 14.25 -0.62 8.47
CA LYS A 153 14.48 0.60 7.71
C LYS A 153 13.59 1.72 8.23
N ILE A 154 14.16 2.92 8.22
CA ILE A 154 13.53 4.12 8.77
C ILE A 154 12.94 4.96 7.64
N ASP A 155 11.69 5.35 7.79
CA ASP A 155 10.99 6.34 6.99
C ASP A 155 10.74 7.59 7.83
N VAL A 156 11.16 8.75 7.32
CA VAL A 156 10.88 10.06 7.93
C VAL A 156 9.91 10.78 7.00
N LEU A 157 8.65 10.88 7.41
CA LEU A 157 7.56 11.43 6.61
C LEU A 157 7.08 12.76 7.20
N VAL A 158 7.07 13.81 6.40
CA VAL A 158 6.54 15.13 6.82
C VAL A 158 5.08 15.25 6.44
N TYR A 159 4.19 15.30 7.43
CA TYR A 159 2.75 15.42 7.24
C TYR A 159 2.32 16.90 7.34
N PRO A 160 1.93 17.56 6.23
CA PRO A 160 1.20 18.82 6.32
C PRO A 160 -0.25 18.51 6.75
N GLN A 161 -0.67 19.03 7.90
CA GLN A 161 -2.00 18.83 8.44
C GLN A 161 -2.73 20.17 8.46
N LEU A 162 -3.84 20.25 7.73
CA LEU A 162 -4.69 21.42 7.68
C LEU A 162 -6.04 21.09 8.29
N ALA A 163 -6.44 21.82 9.33
CA ALA A 163 -7.74 21.74 9.93
C ALA A 163 -8.42 23.11 9.85
N PHE A 164 -9.72 23.10 9.62
CA PHE A 164 -10.53 24.30 9.59
C PHE A 164 -11.87 24.04 10.26
N LYS A 165 -12.41 25.06 10.92
CA LYS A 165 -13.71 25.00 11.57
C LYS A 165 -14.44 26.32 11.37
N ASN A 166 -15.73 26.23 11.10
CA ASN A 166 -16.61 27.38 10.96
C ASN A 166 -17.48 27.48 12.21
N LEU A 167 -16.97 28.16 13.24
CA LEU A 167 -17.63 28.27 14.54
C LEU A 167 -17.92 29.72 14.98
N VAL A 168 -17.29 30.71 14.34
CA VAL A 168 -17.35 32.11 14.77
C VAL A 168 -18.10 32.92 13.72
N ILE A 169 -19.17 33.62 14.11
CA ILE A 169 -20.02 34.38 13.18
C ILE A 169 -19.23 35.50 12.47
N THR A 170 -18.21 36.06 13.13
CA THR A 170 -17.41 37.17 12.61
C THR A 170 -16.23 36.76 11.73
N GLN A 171 -15.92 35.46 11.62
CA GLN A 171 -14.81 34.93 10.82
C GLN A 171 -15.29 33.75 9.98
N ILE A 172 -15.02 33.78 8.68
CA ILE A 172 -15.52 32.73 7.76
C ILE A 172 -14.90 31.36 8.11
N TYR A 173 -13.62 31.33 8.50
CA TYR A 173 -12.94 30.10 8.95
C TYR A 173 -11.88 30.39 10.01
N GLN A 174 -11.81 29.52 11.00
CA GLN A 174 -10.64 29.35 11.88
C GLN A 174 -9.77 28.25 11.29
N VAL A 175 -8.46 28.47 11.20
CA VAL A 175 -7.51 27.56 10.53
C VAL A 175 -6.39 27.14 11.48
N LEU A 176 -6.05 25.86 11.45
CA LEU A 176 -4.87 25.28 12.07
C LEU A 176 -4.04 24.59 10.98
N PHE A 177 -2.77 24.96 10.91
CA PHE A 177 -1.80 24.35 10.01
C PHE A 177 -0.60 23.85 10.80
N ASP A 178 -0.43 22.54 10.82
CA ASP A 178 0.66 21.86 11.49
C ASP A 178 1.57 21.19 10.46
N LEU A 179 2.88 21.33 10.66
CA LEU A 179 3.88 20.53 9.95
C LEU A 179 4.39 19.43 10.87
N SER A 180 3.98 18.20 10.60
CA SER A 180 4.14 17.10 11.55
C SER A 180 5.07 16.01 11.02
N PRO A 181 6.41 16.12 11.20
CA PRO A 181 7.32 15.03 10.88
C PRO A 181 7.01 13.79 11.73
N ALA A 182 6.99 12.62 11.08
CA ALA A 182 6.80 11.33 11.71
C ALA A 182 7.90 10.36 11.28
N ILE A 183 8.35 9.56 12.24
CA ILE A 183 9.28 8.46 12.03
C ILE A 183 8.47 7.18 12.01
N GLU A 184 8.61 6.40 10.94
CA GLU A 184 7.96 5.12 10.75
C GLU A 184 9.02 4.02 10.59
N VAL A 185 8.91 2.95 11.38
CA VAL A 185 9.83 1.81 11.36
C VAL A 185 9.04 0.52 11.47
N SER A 186 9.40 -0.47 10.64
CA SER A 186 8.82 -1.82 10.71
C SER A 186 9.85 -2.80 11.28
N LEU A 187 9.57 -3.39 12.43
CA LEU A 187 10.52 -4.29 13.11
C LEU A 187 10.29 -5.76 12.74
N TRP A 188 9.05 -6.15 12.47
CA TRP A 188 8.68 -7.49 12.00
C TRP A 188 7.46 -7.41 11.08
N LYS A 189 7.08 -8.56 10.51
CA LYS A 189 5.97 -8.67 9.55
C LYS A 189 4.68 -8.05 10.10
N GLY A 190 4.14 -7.08 9.36
CA GLY A 190 2.90 -6.40 9.68
C GLY A 190 3.00 -5.36 10.79
N MET A 191 4.11 -5.27 11.53
CA MET A 191 4.27 -4.27 12.58
C MET A 191 4.81 -2.96 12.03
N LYS A 192 4.23 -1.84 12.49
CA LYS A 192 4.74 -0.50 12.22
C LYS A 192 4.70 0.34 13.50
N LEU A 193 5.86 0.81 13.93
CA LEU A 193 6.04 1.82 14.95
C LEU A 193 5.98 3.20 14.29
N THR A 194 5.15 4.10 14.80
CA THR A 194 5.02 5.48 14.33
C THR A 194 5.20 6.45 15.49
N ALA A 195 6.11 7.41 15.35
CA ALA A 195 6.29 8.50 16.30
C ALA A 195 6.26 9.83 15.57
N GLN A 196 5.28 10.67 15.89
CA GLN A 196 5.05 11.96 15.24
C GLN A 196 5.34 13.10 16.21
N LEU A 197 5.97 14.15 15.70
CA LEU A 197 6.11 15.44 16.37
C LEU A 197 5.24 16.46 15.62
N LYS A 198 4.34 17.14 16.33
CA LYS A 198 3.56 18.24 15.76
C LYS A 198 4.28 19.56 15.96
N ILE A 199 4.42 20.31 14.88
CA ILE A 199 4.98 21.66 14.89
C ILE A 199 3.90 22.60 14.34
N PRO A 200 3.25 23.41 15.20
CA PRO A 200 2.25 24.36 14.74
C PRO A 200 2.92 25.48 13.97
N VAL A 201 2.47 25.68 12.73
CA VAL A 201 2.96 26.75 11.84
C VAL A 201 2.02 27.94 11.89
N TYR A 202 0.71 27.68 11.95
CA TYR A 202 -0.32 28.70 12.04
C TYR A 202 -1.52 28.18 12.82
N ASN A 203 -2.00 28.96 13.80
CA ASN A 203 -3.17 28.61 14.60
C ASN A 203 -4.04 29.85 14.83
N ASP A 204 -5.23 29.83 14.27
CA ASP A 204 -6.24 30.87 14.43
C ASP A 204 -7.44 30.30 15.20
N GLY A 205 -7.28 30.10 16.51
CA GLY A 205 -8.38 29.79 17.43
C GLY A 205 -8.61 28.31 17.75
N TYR A 206 -7.64 27.43 17.52
CA TYR A 206 -7.68 26.01 17.95
C TYR A 206 -7.26 25.78 19.41
N GLY A 207 -6.77 26.83 20.09
CA GLY A 207 -6.48 26.82 21.53
C GLY A 207 -4.99 26.77 21.84
N ARG A 208 -4.63 27.21 23.06
CA ARG A 208 -3.24 27.47 23.48
C ARG A 208 -2.34 26.23 23.57
N PHE A 209 -2.91 25.02 23.58
CA PHE A 209 -2.14 23.77 23.65
C PHE A 209 -1.64 23.34 22.28
N GLU A 210 -2.42 23.56 21.22
CA GLU A 210 -2.01 23.31 19.83
C GLU A 210 -0.97 24.36 19.36
N ASP A 211 -0.79 25.48 20.06
CA ASP A 211 0.27 26.48 19.78
C ASP A 211 1.69 26.04 20.18
N LYS A 212 1.83 24.87 20.81
CA LYS A 212 3.12 24.37 21.31
C LYS A 212 3.62 23.21 20.48
N VAL A 213 4.93 23.09 20.33
CA VAL A 213 5.52 21.85 19.81
C VAL A 213 5.25 20.73 20.81
N HIS A 214 4.62 19.66 20.33
CA HIS A 214 4.29 18.52 21.17
C HIS A 214 4.25 17.21 20.36
N PRO A 215 4.36 16.04 20.99
CA PRO A 215 4.16 14.77 20.30
C PRO A 215 2.74 14.65 19.75
N GLY A 216 2.61 14.06 18.56
CA GLY A 216 1.34 13.71 17.93
C GLY A 216 1.02 12.23 18.17
N HIS A 217 0.85 11.48 17.09
CA HIS A 217 0.71 10.03 17.18
C HIS A 217 1.99 9.37 17.71
N ILE A 218 1.85 8.54 18.74
CA ILE A 218 2.89 7.61 19.17
C ILE A 218 2.22 6.25 19.25
N THR A 219 2.41 5.42 18.23
CA THR A 219 1.63 4.20 18.06
C THR A 219 2.46 3.02 17.59
N ILE A 220 2.03 1.84 18.02
CA ILE A 220 2.47 0.55 17.49
C ILE A 220 1.25 -0.08 16.86
N SER A 221 1.34 -0.36 15.56
CA SER A 221 0.31 -1.08 14.81
C SER A 221 0.79 -2.46 14.42
N GLN A 222 -0.12 -3.43 14.36
CA GLN A 222 0.08 -4.77 13.84
C GLN A 222 -1.01 -5.05 12.80
N ARG A 223 -0.61 -5.09 11.53
CA ARG A 223 -1.42 -5.57 10.40
C ARG A 223 -1.27 -7.08 10.25
N PHE A 224 -2.34 -7.74 9.88
CA PHE A 224 -2.33 -9.16 9.57
C PHE A 224 -3.44 -9.49 8.59
N ARG A 225 -3.30 -10.66 7.95
CA ARG A 225 -4.30 -11.22 7.07
C ARG A 225 -4.57 -12.66 7.49
N LEU A 226 -5.84 -12.94 7.77
CA LEU A 226 -6.35 -14.25 8.14
C LEU A 226 -6.87 -14.99 6.90
N PRO A 227 -7.16 -16.31 7.00
CA PRO A 227 -7.87 -17.04 5.95
C PRO A 227 -9.18 -16.37 5.55
N TYR A 228 -9.68 -16.67 4.34
CA TYR A 228 -10.92 -16.10 3.78
C TYR A 228 -10.90 -14.57 3.60
N ASN A 229 -9.72 -14.02 3.30
CA ASN A 229 -9.49 -12.59 3.00
C ASN A 229 -9.95 -11.65 4.12
N VAL A 230 -9.82 -12.05 5.38
CA VAL A 230 -10.06 -11.14 6.50
C VAL A 230 -8.78 -10.39 6.82
N PHE A 231 -8.81 -9.08 6.62
CA PHE A 231 -7.73 -8.15 6.94
C PHE A 231 -7.98 -7.57 8.32
N GLY A 232 -6.94 -7.48 9.14
CA GLY A 232 -7.02 -6.94 10.48
C GLY A 232 -5.85 -6.00 10.78
N LYS A 233 -6.13 -4.98 11.58
CA LYS A 233 -5.15 -4.01 12.06
C LYS A 233 -5.44 -3.70 13.53
N VAL A 234 -4.48 -3.96 14.42
CA VAL A 234 -4.57 -3.60 15.83
C VAL A 234 -3.53 -2.54 16.14
N THR A 235 -3.94 -1.44 16.75
CA THR A 235 -3.09 -0.29 17.04
C THR A 235 -3.18 0.06 18.52
N VAL A 236 -2.05 0.32 19.15
CA VAL A 236 -1.97 0.75 20.56
C VAL A 236 -1.13 2.02 20.65
N GLY A 237 -1.58 2.99 21.44
CA GLY A 237 -0.79 4.18 21.75
C GLY A 237 -1.61 5.46 21.90
N CYS A 238 -0.99 6.58 21.53
CA CYS A 238 -1.60 7.91 21.49
C CYS A 238 -2.09 8.20 20.06
N PHE A 239 -3.37 8.52 19.94
CA PHE A 239 -4.11 8.74 18.70
C PHE A 239 -4.41 10.23 18.49
N SER A 240 -5.01 10.58 17.35
CA SER A 240 -5.52 11.93 17.14
C SER A 240 -6.69 12.26 18.08
N ALA A 241 -7.10 13.53 18.14
CA ALA A 241 -8.24 13.99 18.93
C ALA A 241 -8.11 13.70 20.44
N ASP A 242 -6.86 13.76 20.93
CA ASP A 242 -6.50 13.60 22.34
C ASP A 242 -7.02 12.29 22.93
N GLN A 243 -6.86 11.20 22.19
CA GLN A 243 -7.23 9.86 22.63
C GLN A 243 -6.01 8.98 22.82
N TYR A 244 -6.05 8.07 23.78
CA TYR A 244 -5.10 6.97 23.90
C TYR A 244 -5.82 5.67 24.18
N GLY A 245 -5.20 4.57 23.79
CA GLY A 245 -5.72 3.24 24.09
C GLY A 245 -5.42 2.24 23.01
N VAL A 246 -6.41 1.39 22.72
CA VAL A 246 -6.30 0.27 21.77
C VAL A 246 -7.42 0.39 20.74
N ASP A 247 -7.07 0.19 19.47
CA ASP A 247 -7.99 0.21 18.34
C ASP A 247 -7.79 -1.05 17.50
N ALA A 248 -8.88 -1.72 17.14
CA ALA A 248 -8.86 -2.89 16.27
C ALA A 248 -9.83 -2.68 15.10
N GLU A 249 -9.30 -2.79 13.90
CA GLU A 249 -10.02 -2.64 12.64
C GLU A 249 -9.98 -3.95 11.85
N PHE A 250 -11.12 -4.31 11.27
CA PHE A 250 -11.30 -5.49 10.44
C PHE A 250 -12.00 -5.12 9.14
N TYR A 251 -11.47 -5.65 8.04
CA TYR A 251 -11.99 -5.49 6.70
C TYR A 251 -12.10 -6.85 6.03
N ARG A 252 -13.25 -7.15 5.44
CA ARG A 252 -13.47 -8.40 4.71
C ARG A 252 -14.21 -8.13 3.39
N PRO A 253 -13.57 -8.29 2.23
CA PRO A 253 -14.26 -8.30 0.95
C PRO A 253 -15.05 -9.60 0.78
N PHE A 254 -16.20 -9.50 0.11
CA PHE A 254 -16.96 -10.66 -0.36
C PHE A 254 -16.36 -11.20 -1.66
N LYS A 255 -16.86 -12.35 -2.15
CA LYS A 255 -16.34 -13.03 -3.34
C LYS A 255 -16.34 -12.17 -4.62
N ASP A 256 -17.31 -11.26 -4.76
CA ASP A 256 -17.40 -10.33 -5.89
C ASP A 256 -16.43 -9.14 -5.75
N GLU A 257 -15.80 -8.98 -4.57
CA GLU A 257 -14.83 -7.93 -4.21
C GLU A 257 -15.35 -6.50 -4.28
N ARG A 258 -16.53 -6.27 -4.87
CA ARG A 258 -17.24 -4.99 -4.87
C ARG A 258 -17.84 -4.69 -3.53
N PHE A 259 -18.36 -5.71 -2.86
CA PHE A 259 -18.91 -5.58 -1.52
C PHE A 259 -17.85 -5.93 -0.49
N SER A 260 -17.85 -5.21 0.62
CA SER A 260 -17.03 -5.54 1.78
C SER A 260 -17.71 -5.18 3.10
N LEU A 261 -17.31 -5.89 4.15
CA LEU A 261 -17.71 -5.65 5.53
C LEU A 261 -16.57 -4.94 6.25
N MET A 262 -16.91 -3.88 6.99
CA MET A 262 -15.99 -3.10 7.81
C MET A 262 -16.46 -3.17 9.26
N ALA A 263 -15.55 -3.52 10.17
CA ALA A 263 -15.80 -3.48 11.60
C ALA A 263 -14.62 -2.82 12.30
N ARG A 264 -14.89 -1.98 13.29
CA ARG A 264 -13.87 -1.34 14.11
C ARG A 264 -14.35 -1.29 15.56
N ILE A 265 -13.47 -1.60 16.48
CA ILE A 265 -13.71 -1.49 17.92
C ILE A 265 -12.51 -0.83 18.56
N GLY A 266 -12.76 0.11 19.45
CA GLY A 266 -11.74 0.86 20.16
C GLY A 266 -12.05 0.93 21.64
N TYR A 267 -11.03 0.83 22.47
CA TYR A 267 -11.09 1.13 23.88
C TYR A 267 -10.13 2.29 24.15
N THR A 268 -10.69 3.50 24.27
CA THR A 268 -9.90 4.74 24.33
C THR A 268 -10.31 5.62 25.49
N GLY A 269 -9.34 6.33 26.07
CA GLY A 269 -9.56 7.41 27.04
C GLY A 269 -8.94 8.71 26.57
N MET A 270 -9.35 9.82 27.18
CA MET A 270 -8.82 11.15 26.90
C MET A 270 -7.39 11.29 27.43
N GLY A 271 -6.49 11.71 26.56
CA GLY A 271 -5.12 12.05 26.94
C GLY A 271 -4.52 13.03 25.94
N TYR A 272 -3.93 14.09 26.46
CA TYR A 272 -3.42 15.21 25.67
C TYR A 272 -1.99 15.56 26.07
N TRP A 273 -1.31 16.27 25.18
CA TRP A 273 0.05 16.74 25.39
C TRP A 273 0.03 18.21 25.82
N SER A 274 0.69 18.50 26.94
CA SER A 274 1.02 19.86 27.36
C SER A 274 2.51 20.09 27.15
N GLY A 275 2.90 20.45 25.91
CA GLY A 275 4.30 20.38 25.48
C GLY A 275 4.77 18.93 25.45
N PHE A 276 5.86 18.60 26.15
CA PHE A 276 6.36 17.22 26.26
C PHE A 276 5.85 16.45 27.48
N ARG A 277 4.93 17.03 28.25
CA ARG A 277 4.27 16.35 29.38
C ARG A 277 2.95 15.74 28.92
N TYR A 278 2.84 14.43 29.03
CA TYR A 278 1.60 13.71 28.73
C TYR A 278 0.65 13.72 29.94
N VAL A 279 -0.60 14.11 29.72
CA VAL A 279 -1.66 14.11 30.74
C VAL A 279 -2.75 13.16 30.26
N TYR A 280 -3.07 12.15 31.06
CA TYR A 280 -4.08 11.15 30.73
C TYR A 280 -5.13 11.03 31.83
N ASP A 281 -6.38 10.76 31.44
CA ASP A 281 -7.49 10.57 32.37
C ASP A 281 -8.19 9.21 32.11
N PRO A 282 -7.87 8.17 32.91
CA PRO A 282 -8.49 6.86 32.78
C PRO A 282 -10.00 6.84 33.02
N SER A 283 -10.56 7.81 33.76
CA SER A 283 -11.99 7.86 34.07
C SER A 283 -12.86 8.12 32.83
N THR A 284 -12.25 8.65 31.78
CA THR A 284 -12.89 8.94 30.49
C THR A 284 -12.86 7.76 29.52
N ALA A 285 -12.31 6.61 29.93
CA ALA A 285 -12.22 5.43 29.08
C ALA A 285 -13.60 4.97 28.58
N LEU A 286 -13.71 4.75 27.28
CA LEU A 286 -14.94 4.34 26.62
C LEU A 286 -14.66 3.35 25.49
N VAL A 287 -15.64 2.50 25.22
CA VAL A 287 -15.62 1.59 24.06
C VAL A 287 -16.32 2.27 22.89
N THR A 288 -15.61 2.58 21.81
CA THR A 288 -16.20 2.97 20.52
C THR A 288 -16.33 1.76 19.62
N TRP A 289 -17.34 1.73 18.77
CA TRP A 289 -17.50 0.69 17.77
C TRP A 289 -18.05 1.27 16.48
N SER A 290 -17.74 0.62 15.36
CA SER A 290 -18.27 0.93 14.04
C SER A 290 -18.47 -0.39 13.29
N LEU A 291 -19.63 -0.55 12.67
CA LEU A 291 -19.95 -1.68 11.81
C LEU A 291 -20.63 -1.16 10.55
N GLY A 292 -20.16 -1.59 9.38
CA GLY A 292 -20.71 -1.12 8.13
C GLY A 292 -20.38 -1.98 6.93
N GLY A 293 -21.04 -1.66 5.83
CA GLY A 293 -20.80 -2.24 4.51
C GLY A 293 -20.22 -1.20 3.55
N SER A 294 -19.43 -1.67 2.60
CA SER A 294 -18.94 -0.88 1.47
C SER A 294 -19.35 -1.54 0.15
N PHE A 295 -19.68 -0.72 -0.84
CA PHE A 295 -19.89 -1.11 -2.22
C PHE A 295 -19.00 -0.28 -3.13
N TYR A 296 -18.19 -0.94 -3.95
CA TYR A 296 -17.33 -0.33 -4.95
C TYR A 296 -17.96 -0.45 -6.33
N TRP A 297 -18.20 0.68 -7.00
CA TRP A 297 -18.68 0.77 -8.37
C TRP A 297 -17.48 0.97 -9.32
N PRO A 298 -17.05 -0.08 -10.04
CA PRO A 298 -15.80 -0.04 -10.83
C PRO A 298 -15.83 0.96 -11.98
N GLN A 299 -16.96 1.11 -12.67
CA GLN A 299 -17.10 1.98 -13.84
C GLN A 299 -16.71 3.45 -13.57
N PHE A 300 -16.92 3.93 -12.34
CA PHE A 300 -16.64 5.31 -11.95
C PHE A 300 -15.59 5.41 -10.85
N ASN A 301 -14.91 4.31 -10.48
CA ASN A 301 -14.02 4.23 -9.33
C ASN A 301 -14.61 4.88 -8.07
N THR A 302 -15.89 4.57 -7.79
CA THR A 302 -16.66 5.22 -6.73
C THR A 302 -17.06 4.21 -5.67
N GLN A 303 -16.73 4.51 -4.41
CA GLN A 303 -17.02 3.71 -3.24
C GLN A 303 -18.17 4.33 -2.44
N PHE A 304 -19.10 3.49 -2.01
CA PHE A 304 -20.21 3.85 -1.13
C PHE A 304 -20.07 3.12 0.19
N ASN A 305 -20.00 3.85 1.30
CA ASN A 305 -19.93 3.27 2.63
C ASN A 305 -21.19 3.59 3.41
N LEU A 306 -21.72 2.61 4.13
CA LEU A 306 -22.78 2.80 5.11
C LEU A 306 -22.34 2.17 6.44
N LYS A 307 -22.21 2.99 7.48
CA LYS A 307 -21.68 2.59 8.79
C LYS A 307 -22.64 3.00 9.89
N ALA A 308 -22.87 2.11 10.86
CA ALA A 308 -23.42 2.41 12.16
C ALA A 308 -22.27 2.51 13.15
N GLU A 309 -22.17 3.63 13.86
CA GLU A 309 -20.98 3.98 14.64
C GLU A 309 -21.36 4.60 15.99
N GLN A 310 -20.55 4.35 17.02
CA GLN A 310 -20.55 5.08 18.28
C GLN A 310 -19.35 6.02 18.33
N TYR A 311 -19.64 7.29 18.56
CA TYR A 311 -18.67 8.39 18.58
C TYR A 311 -18.15 8.66 20.01
N LEU A 312 -17.21 9.60 20.14
CA LEU A 312 -16.48 9.84 21.38
C LEU A 312 -17.32 10.43 22.53
N LEU A 313 -18.48 11.06 22.25
CA LEU A 313 -19.42 11.49 23.31
C LEU A 313 -20.52 10.45 23.57
N LYS A 314 -20.29 9.19 23.16
CA LYS A 314 -21.19 8.03 23.32
C LYS A 314 -22.47 8.08 22.49
N GLU A 315 -22.60 9.07 21.61
CA GLU A 315 -23.67 9.16 20.65
C GLU A 315 -23.55 8.04 19.60
N LYS A 316 -24.68 7.40 19.30
CA LYS A 316 -24.77 6.38 18.27
C LYS A 316 -25.40 6.98 17.03
N GLY A 317 -24.85 6.68 15.87
CA GLY A 317 -25.33 7.26 14.64
C GLY A 317 -25.05 6.42 13.41
N VAL A 318 -25.60 6.87 12.30
CA VAL A 318 -25.38 6.31 10.98
C VAL A 318 -24.62 7.34 10.15
N LYS A 319 -23.66 6.85 9.38
CA LYS A 319 -22.85 7.64 8.46
C LYS A 319 -22.85 6.98 7.09
N PHE A 320 -23.16 7.79 6.09
CA PHE A 320 -23.08 7.44 4.69
C PHE A 320 -21.97 8.24 4.02
N GLU A 321 -21.15 7.58 3.20
CA GLU A 321 -20.08 8.22 2.44
C GLU A 321 -20.14 7.77 0.98
N MET A 322 -19.96 8.71 0.06
CA MET A 322 -19.75 8.47 -1.36
C MET A 322 -18.38 9.06 -1.73
N ILE A 323 -17.43 8.22 -2.12
CA ILE A 323 -16.05 8.60 -2.36
C ILE A 323 -15.66 8.19 -3.77
N ARG A 324 -15.30 9.16 -4.61
CA ARG A 324 -14.71 8.91 -5.91
C ARG A 324 -13.20 8.96 -5.83
N HIS A 325 -12.55 7.90 -6.31
CA HIS A 325 -11.11 7.77 -6.34
C HIS A 325 -10.57 8.11 -7.73
N PHE A 326 -9.62 9.04 -7.76
CA PHE A 326 -8.78 9.32 -8.91
C PHE A 326 -7.35 8.90 -8.56
N ARG A 327 -6.50 8.84 -9.58
CA ARG A 327 -5.07 8.53 -9.43
C ARG A 327 -4.38 9.34 -8.33
N TYR A 328 -4.49 10.67 -8.41
CA TYR A 328 -3.75 11.60 -7.55
C TYR A 328 -4.60 12.18 -6.42
N CYS A 329 -5.91 11.94 -6.39
CA CYS A 329 -6.78 12.47 -5.36
C CYS A 329 -8.02 11.59 -5.13
N SER A 330 -8.62 11.73 -3.96
CA SER A 330 -9.95 11.18 -3.65
C SER A 330 -10.86 12.31 -3.22
N ILE A 331 -12.07 12.34 -3.77
CA ILE A 331 -13.10 13.32 -3.43
C ILE A 331 -14.29 12.56 -2.86
N GLY A 332 -14.69 12.89 -1.64
CA GLY A 332 -15.81 12.24 -0.98
C GLY A 332 -16.84 13.22 -0.45
N PHE A 333 -18.10 12.79 -0.44
CA PHE A 333 -19.19 13.43 0.27
C PHE A 333 -19.66 12.52 1.38
N TYR A 334 -20.07 13.10 2.50
CA TYR A 334 -20.63 12.33 3.60
C TYR A 334 -21.86 13.01 4.18
N ALA A 335 -22.77 12.20 4.69
CA ALA A 335 -23.92 12.60 5.45
C ALA A 335 -24.04 11.69 6.68
N MET A 336 -24.45 12.26 7.80
CA MET A 336 -24.48 11.55 9.07
C MET A 336 -25.53 12.10 10.02
N LYS A 337 -26.04 11.20 10.86
CA LYS A 337 -27.04 11.49 11.88
C LYS A 337 -26.78 10.62 13.10
N ALA A 338 -26.70 11.23 14.27
CA ALA A 338 -26.56 10.53 15.54
C ALA A 338 -27.65 10.94 16.53
N GLU A 339 -27.78 10.12 17.57
CA GLU A 339 -28.57 10.42 18.76
C GLU A 339 -28.12 11.78 19.35
N HIS A 340 -29.10 12.59 19.76
CA HIS A 340 -28.88 13.90 20.39
C HIS A 340 -28.18 14.97 19.54
N ALA A 341 -27.88 14.69 18.26
CA ALA A 341 -27.22 15.60 17.34
C ALA A 341 -28.07 15.91 16.11
N LYS A 342 -27.96 17.15 15.58
CA LYS A 342 -28.58 17.50 14.30
C LYS A 342 -27.90 16.75 13.16
N MET A 343 -28.64 16.49 12.08
CA MET A 343 -28.06 15.90 10.86
C MET A 343 -26.92 16.80 10.37
N ASN A 344 -25.84 16.16 9.96
CA ASN A 344 -24.65 16.84 9.49
C ASN A 344 -24.13 16.20 8.21
N GLY A 345 -23.30 16.92 7.46
CA GLY A 345 -22.70 16.44 6.24
C GLY A 345 -21.60 17.36 5.76
N GLY A 346 -20.95 16.96 4.67
CA GLY A 346 -19.85 17.74 4.13
C GLY A 346 -19.09 16.97 3.07
N PHE A 347 -17.87 17.42 2.80
CA PHE A 347 -17.00 16.79 1.81
C PHE A 347 -15.60 16.54 2.37
N ARG A 348 -14.90 15.60 1.76
CA ARG A 348 -13.54 15.19 2.08
C ARG A 348 -12.75 15.27 0.80
N PHE A 349 -11.58 15.89 0.88
CA PHE A 349 -10.66 15.97 -0.23
C PHE A 349 -9.31 15.44 0.23
N GLN A 350 -8.75 14.49 -0.50
CA GLN A 350 -7.44 13.93 -0.22
C GLN A 350 -6.61 14.01 -1.49
N VAL A 351 -5.37 14.51 -1.42
CA VAL A 351 -4.47 14.65 -2.56
C VAL A 351 -3.12 14.01 -2.26
N ALA A 352 -2.58 13.25 -3.21
CA ALA A 352 -1.27 12.64 -3.11
C ALA A 352 -0.18 13.70 -3.28
N LEU A 353 0.80 13.70 -2.37
CA LEU A 353 1.88 14.69 -2.38
C LEU A 353 3.09 14.20 -3.20
N PRO A 354 3.74 15.11 -3.96
CA PRO A 354 5.02 14.80 -4.58
C PRO A 354 6.13 14.69 -3.51
N PRO A 355 7.27 14.04 -3.82
CA PRO A 355 7.58 13.31 -5.06
C PRO A 355 6.82 11.99 -5.20
N TYR A 356 6.55 11.60 -6.45
CA TYR A 356 5.80 10.37 -6.80
C TYR A 356 6.68 9.13 -7.03
N LYS A 357 8.00 9.33 -7.15
CA LYS A 357 9.00 8.28 -7.24
C LYS A 357 10.15 8.59 -6.30
N TYR A 358 10.63 7.58 -5.60
CA TYR A 358 11.74 7.69 -4.67
C TYR A 358 12.44 6.34 -4.57
N LYS A 359 13.74 6.37 -4.32
CA LYS A 359 14.55 5.15 -4.16
C LYS A 359 15.33 5.25 -2.86
N ARG A 360 15.22 4.22 -2.02
CA ARG A 360 16.04 4.10 -0.82
C ARG A 360 17.40 3.49 -1.18
N LYS A 361 18.48 4.03 -0.60
CA LYS A 361 19.82 3.48 -0.74
C LYS A 361 20.19 2.69 0.53
N GLY A 362 20.04 1.37 0.47
CA GLY A 362 20.36 0.48 1.60
C GLY A 362 19.53 0.80 2.85
N TYR A 363 20.20 1.04 3.98
CA TYR A 363 19.58 1.35 5.28
C TYR A 363 19.53 2.86 5.59
N ILE A 364 19.91 3.73 4.66
CA ILE A 364 19.84 5.18 4.86
C ILE A 364 18.36 5.56 5.05
N PRO A 365 18.01 6.33 6.12
CA PRO A 365 16.65 6.80 6.33
C PRO A 365 16.13 7.54 5.10
N ARG A 366 14.93 7.18 4.66
CA ARG A 366 14.28 7.88 3.54
C ARG A 366 13.47 9.04 4.10
N VAL A 367 13.79 10.25 3.69
CA VAL A 367 13.03 11.46 4.04
C VAL A 367 12.08 11.78 2.89
N ASN A 368 10.79 11.95 3.18
CA ASN A 368 9.78 12.26 2.19
C ASN A 368 8.61 13.05 2.79
N THR A 369 7.73 13.55 1.95
CA THR A 369 6.40 14.03 2.37
C THR A 369 5.50 12.84 2.71
N SER A 370 4.43 13.07 3.47
CA SER A 370 3.37 12.08 3.68
C SER A 370 2.77 11.60 2.36
N ALA A 371 2.16 10.41 2.36
CA ALA A 371 1.56 9.84 1.15
C ALA A 371 0.55 10.79 0.49
N ASN A 372 -0.18 11.53 1.32
CA ASN A 372 -1.20 12.46 0.93
C ASN A 372 -1.44 13.52 2.00
N MET A 373 -2.21 14.53 1.62
CA MET A 373 -2.77 15.55 2.50
C MET A 373 -4.29 15.51 2.36
N GLY A 374 -5.00 15.65 3.48
CA GLY A 374 -6.45 15.57 3.53
C GLY A 374 -7.08 16.81 4.17
N ILE A 375 -8.26 17.16 3.68
CA ILE A 375 -9.09 18.29 4.11
C ILE A 375 -10.51 17.72 4.30
N VAL A 376 -11.13 18.01 5.45
CA VAL A 376 -12.51 17.59 5.76
C VAL A 376 -13.35 18.82 6.05
N TYR A 377 -14.29 19.10 5.15
CA TYR A 377 -15.24 20.19 5.31
C TYR A 377 -16.51 19.70 5.95
N ASN A 378 -16.94 20.41 6.99
CA ASN A 378 -18.17 20.18 7.72
C ASN A 378 -19.14 21.33 7.42
N ALA A 379 -20.30 21.02 6.85
CA ALA A 379 -21.32 22.01 6.49
C ALA A 379 -22.11 22.50 7.71
N GLY A 380 -22.21 21.68 8.77
CA GLY A 380 -22.87 22.06 10.00
C GLY A 380 -21.91 22.75 10.98
N ASN A 381 -22.42 23.67 11.78
CA ASN A 381 -21.69 24.30 12.89
C ASN A 381 -21.62 23.39 14.14
N GLU A 382 -21.76 22.07 13.97
CA GLU A 382 -21.74 21.12 15.07
C GLU A 382 -20.31 20.98 15.62
N ARG A 383 -20.15 21.25 16.92
CA ARG A 383 -18.85 21.37 17.59
C ARG A 383 -18.52 20.16 18.46
N TYR A 384 -19.54 19.55 19.06
CA TYR A 384 -19.36 18.61 20.15
C TYR A 384 -19.56 17.17 19.67
N TYR A 385 -20.63 16.93 18.92
CA TYR A 385 -20.97 15.60 18.44
C TYR A 385 -20.13 15.18 17.24
N TYR A 386 -20.20 13.89 16.92
CA TYR A 386 -19.59 13.24 15.76
C TYR A 386 -18.07 13.16 15.79
N ARG A 387 -17.45 13.34 16.96
CA ARG A 387 -15.99 13.29 17.10
C ARG A 387 -15.50 11.85 16.99
N GLN A 388 -14.46 11.67 16.20
CA GLN A 388 -13.76 10.40 15.97
C GLN A 388 -12.25 10.63 16.08
N TYR A 389 -11.50 9.55 16.27
CA TYR A 389 -10.04 9.57 16.23
C TYR A 389 -9.49 8.68 15.09
N LYS A 390 -8.28 9.01 14.66
CA LYS A 390 -7.44 8.21 13.78
C LYS A 390 -6.41 7.48 14.62
N ALA A 391 -6.32 6.17 14.44
CA ALA A 391 -5.37 5.34 15.16
C ALA A 391 -3.96 5.45 14.55
N GLU A 392 -3.86 5.61 13.24
CA GLU A 392 -2.58 5.89 12.57
C GLU A 392 -2.60 7.23 11.82
N VAL A 393 -1.41 7.85 11.72
CA VAL A 393 -1.22 9.09 10.94
C VAL A 393 -1.59 8.88 9.46
N SER A 394 -1.26 7.70 8.94
CA SER A 394 -1.52 7.32 7.55
C SER A 394 -2.97 6.92 7.29
N ASP A 395 -3.86 6.85 8.29
CA ASP A 395 -5.25 6.44 8.07
C ASP A 395 -6.02 7.54 7.30
N ASN A 396 -6.40 7.22 6.07
CA ASN A 396 -7.11 8.11 5.16
C ASN A 396 -7.80 7.37 4.01
N ILE A 397 -8.72 8.05 3.34
CA ILE A 397 -9.56 7.47 2.27
C ILE A 397 -8.80 7.03 1.03
N MET A 398 -7.62 7.59 0.72
CA MET A 398 -6.79 7.12 -0.39
C MET A 398 -6.06 5.82 -0.03
N GLU A 399 -5.55 5.73 1.20
CA GLU A 399 -4.85 4.54 1.68
C GLU A 399 -5.79 3.34 1.79
N GLU A 400 -7.01 3.55 2.29
CA GLU A 400 -8.06 2.51 2.39
C GLU A 400 -8.38 1.87 1.02
N ASN A 401 -8.36 2.64 -0.07
CA ASN A 401 -8.64 2.16 -1.42
C ASN A 401 -7.37 1.73 -2.20
N SER A 402 -6.18 1.90 -1.62
CA SER A 402 -4.89 1.75 -2.33
C SER A 402 -4.66 0.35 -2.90
N PHE A 403 -5.27 -0.68 -2.31
CA PHE A 403 -5.22 -2.08 -2.74
C PHE A 403 -6.58 -2.63 -3.18
N ASN A 404 -7.53 -1.77 -3.58
CA ASN A 404 -8.78 -2.25 -4.16
C ASN A 404 -8.52 -2.87 -5.55
N PRO A 405 -8.90 -4.14 -5.81
CA PRO A 405 -8.62 -4.82 -7.07
C PRO A 405 -9.16 -4.10 -8.30
N TYR A 406 -10.38 -3.57 -8.24
CA TYR A 406 -10.98 -2.82 -9.34
C TYR A 406 -10.28 -1.50 -9.59
N PHE A 407 -9.88 -0.79 -8.52
CA PHE A 407 -9.12 0.44 -8.67
C PHE A 407 -7.75 0.17 -9.30
N ILE A 408 -7.01 -0.82 -8.81
CA ILE A 408 -5.72 -1.23 -9.38
C ILE A 408 -5.88 -1.65 -10.84
N LYS A 409 -6.90 -2.45 -11.17
CA LYS A 409 -7.22 -2.81 -12.55
C LYS A 409 -7.45 -1.56 -13.42
N SER A 410 -8.21 -0.59 -12.94
CA SER A 410 -8.43 0.67 -13.67
C SER A 410 -7.13 1.47 -13.88
N GLU A 411 -6.19 1.44 -12.93
CA GLU A 411 -4.89 2.10 -13.05
C GLU A 411 -3.95 1.39 -14.04
N LEU A 412 -4.08 0.07 -14.20
CA LEU A 412 -3.33 -0.72 -15.18
C LEU A 412 -3.78 -0.48 -16.62
N LEU A 413 -5.06 -0.16 -16.82
CA LEU A 413 -5.65 -0.01 -18.16
C LEU A 413 -5.47 1.39 -18.75
N ASN A 414 -5.56 2.41 -17.90
CA ASN A 414 -5.62 3.79 -18.37
C ASN A 414 -4.22 4.40 -18.58
N PHE A 415 -3.15 3.71 -18.16
CA PHE A 415 -1.78 4.24 -18.04
C PHE A 415 -0.78 3.09 -17.97
#